data_AF-A0A8T5JAX4-F1
#
_entry.id   AF-A0A8T5JAX4-F1
#
_cell.length_a   1.000
_cell.length_b   1.000
_cell.length_c   1.000
_cell.angle_alpha   90.00
_cell.angle_beta   90.00
_cell.angle_gamma   90.00
#
_symmetry.space_group_name_H-M   'P 1'
#
loop_
_entity.id
_entity.type
_entity.pdbx_description
1 polymer ?
#
loop_
_entity_poly.entity_id
_entity_poly.type
_entity_poly.pdbx_seq_one_letter_code
_entity_poly.pdbx_strand_id
1 'polypeptide(L)'
;MEMKSFRVVIPISVMLGVILIMVIFSFQVNPSMSITGNVVGYSDDGSPIEEKIEFKKITKTEAQNSIEEAEKIIEEMSSQNMPTNYVKDLLIDAKTIIGQADNAEIVRGSVEATKYEVSQAKIALSLINWENIFYSDVISYADKIKNRQEETVLLYDKLSIEESKIKQKEIELEGNIFTSPPSEISSTTQEILEEAKIAFEADRLTEAEILIDEFRKVVEEEKAQESTISGIKSGAKNFFQRYWIHLIILAFLIYFTGRFIYKKFEKRIIKNKIKTMNAKKIVLTNLIKKTQEDHFKKNIISGFVYKIRMNTYKEGIQTIKQELPVLELRLRKLSGNKKKLKK
;
A
#
# COMPACT_ATOMS: atom_id res chain seq x y z
N MET A 1 40.18 -18.94 -17.89
CA MET A 1 39.04 -19.15 -16.96
C MET A 1 37.86 -19.60 -17.81
N GLU A 2 37.75 -20.90 -18.07
CA GLU A 2 36.72 -21.45 -18.97
C GLU A 2 35.43 -21.71 -18.20
N MET A 3 34.39 -20.93 -18.50
CA MET A 3 33.04 -21.18 -18.01
C MET A 3 32.47 -22.43 -18.68
N LYS A 4 32.36 -23.53 -17.91
CA LYS A 4 31.58 -24.69 -18.32
C LYS A 4 30.10 -24.31 -18.37
N SER A 5 29.57 -24.20 -19.58
CA SER A 5 28.14 -24.02 -19.85
C SER A 5 27.33 -25.15 -19.20
N PHE A 6 26.53 -24.81 -18.19
CA PHE A 6 25.59 -25.72 -17.54
C PHE A 6 24.37 -25.88 -18.45
N ARG A 7 24.33 -26.92 -19.29
CA ARG A 7 23.13 -27.26 -20.07
C ARG A 7 22.08 -27.85 -19.13
N VAL A 8 21.14 -27.02 -18.70
CA VAL A 8 19.92 -27.45 -17.99
C VAL A 8 19.02 -28.14 -19.03
N VAL A 9 19.01 -29.47 -19.02
CA VAL A 9 18.03 -30.23 -19.80
C VAL A 9 16.73 -30.24 -19.00
N ILE A 10 15.87 -29.27 -19.27
CA ILE A 10 14.52 -29.24 -18.72
C ILE A 10 13.71 -30.32 -19.47
N PRO A 11 13.15 -31.32 -18.78
CA PRO A 11 12.33 -32.35 -19.44
C PRO A 11 11.10 -31.70 -20.07
N ILE A 12 10.80 -32.07 -21.32
CA ILE A 12 9.70 -31.54 -22.15
C ILE A 12 8.34 -31.57 -21.41
N SER A 13 8.15 -32.51 -20.48
CA SER A 13 6.94 -32.60 -19.64
C SER A 13 6.75 -31.40 -18.69
N VAL A 14 7.83 -30.77 -18.23
CA VAL A 14 7.76 -29.57 -17.38
C VAL A 14 7.40 -28.34 -18.22
N MET A 15 7.88 -28.28 -19.47
CA MET A 15 7.56 -27.20 -20.40
C MET A 15 6.09 -27.23 -20.82
N LEU A 16 5.53 -28.42 -21.08
CA LEU A 16 4.10 -28.60 -21.38
C LEU A 16 3.19 -28.25 -20.20
N GLY A 17 3.62 -28.52 -18.96
CA GLY A 17 2.87 -28.14 -17.75
C GLY A 17 2.77 -26.63 -17.57
N VAL A 18 3.83 -25.88 -17.87
CA VAL A 18 3.84 -24.40 -17.77
C VAL A 18 2.98 -23.75 -18.86
N ILE A 19 3.00 -24.30 -20.07
CA ILE A 19 2.18 -23.80 -21.19
C ILE A 19 0.68 -23.99 -20.89
N LEU A 20 0.28 -25.12 -20.29
CA LEU A 20 -1.12 -25.37 -19.92
C LEU A 20 -1.61 -24.38 -18.83
N ILE A 21 -0.74 -24.00 -17.88
CA ILE A 21 -1.06 -23.02 -16.83
C ILE A 21 -1.20 -21.60 -17.41
N MET A 22 -0.37 -21.23 -18.39
CA MET A 22 -0.48 -19.92 -19.06
C MET A 22 -1.75 -19.78 -19.91
N VAL A 23 -2.23 -20.87 -20.55
CA VAL A 23 -3.47 -20.83 -21.35
C VAL A 23 -4.72 -20.69 -20.47
N ILE A 24 -4.73 -21.29 -19.27
CA ILE A 24 -5.84 -21.16 -18.32
C ILE A 24 -5.92 -19.74 -17.72
N PHE A 25 -4.78 -19.07 -17.54
CA PHE A 25 -4.75 -17.68 -17.02
C PHE A 25 -5.09 -16.60 -18.06
N SER A 26 -5.00 -16.91 -19.36
CA SER A 26 -5.22 -15.92 -20.43
C SER A 26 -6.71 -15.66 -20.74
N PHE A 27 -7.64 -16.36 -20.08
CA PHE A 27 -9.08 -16.32 -20.40
C PHE A 27 -9.96 -15.54 -19.41
N GLN A 28 -9.38 -14.78 -18.46
CA GLN A 28 -10.15 -14.11 -17.39
C GLN A 28 -9.90 -12.60 -17.20
N VAL A 29 -9.48 -11.85 -18.23
CA VAL A 29 -9.39 -10.38 -18.11
C VAL A 29 -10.02 -9.68 -19.30
N ASN A 30 -11.24 -9.18 -19.11
CA ASN A 30 -11.89 -8.21 -19.99
C ASN A 30 -12.56 -7.15 -19.10
N PRO A 31 -11.97 -5.95 -18.95
CA PRO A 31 -12.64 -4.80 -18.36
C PRO A 31 -13.25 -3.95 -19.47
N SER A 32 -14.58 -3.94 -19.57
CA SER A 32 -15.29 -2.92 -20.36
C SER A 32 -15.37 -1.64 -19.54
N MET A 33 -14.53 -0.66 -19.90
CA MET A 33 -14.73 0.75 -19.57
C MET A 33 -15.90 1.30 -20.39
N SER A 34 -16.90 1.90 -19.73
CA SER A 34 -17.78 2.89 -20.37
C SER A 34 -17.83 4.15 -19.52
N ILE A 35 -17.53 5.24 -20.19
CA ILE A 35 -17.36 6.61 -19.69
C ILE A 35 -18.72 7.24 -19.35
N THR A 36 -18.66 8.08 -18.33
CA THR A 36 -19.70 8.94 -17.76
C THR A 36 -20.24 9.98 -18.74
N GLY A 37 -21.48 10.41 -18.53
CA GLY A 37 -22.04 11.59 -19.18
C GLY A 37 -23.07 12.26 -18.28
N ASN A 38 -22.68 13.38 -17.64
CA ASN A 38 -23.61 14.27 -16.95
C ASN A 38 -24.39 15.07 -17.99
N VAL A 39 -25.72 15.03 -17.88
CA VAL A 39 -26.64 15.84 -18.68
C VAL A 39 -26.78 17.20 -18.01
N VAL A 40 -26.26 18.24 -18.65
CA VAL A 40 -26.55 19.64 -18.32
C VAL A 40 -27.72 20.08 -19.21
N GLY A 41 -28.86 20.39 -18.61
CA GLY A 41 -30.04 20.87 -19.32
C GLY A 41 -29.84 22.30 -19.83
N TYR A 42 -30.06 22.50 -21.12
CA TYR A 42 -30.28 23.81 -21.73
C TYR A 42 -31.79 23.97 -22.01
N SER A 43 -32.30 25.19 -21.86
CA SER A 43 -33.61 25.59 -22.38
C SER A 43 -33.61 25.57 -23.90
N ASP A 44 -34.78 25.31 -24.51
CA ASP A 44 -34.98 25.11 -25.96
C ASP A 44 -34.65 26.33 -26.87
N ASP A 45 -34.21 27.48 -26.33
CA ASP A 45 -33.94 28.69 -27.11
C ASP A 45 -32.56 29.35 -26.92
N GLY A 46 -31.69 28.81 -26.06
CA GLY A 46 -30.28 29.25 -25.95
C GLY A 46 -30.06 30.71 -25.53
N SER A 47 -31.03 31.37 -24.91
CA SER A 47 -30.87 32.76 -24.43
C SER A 47 -30.39 32.83 -22.96
N PRO A 48 -29.48 33.76 -22.58
CA PRO A 48 -29.12 33.98 -21.19
C PRO A 48 -30.32 34.57 -20.43
N ILE A 49 -30.71 33.93 -19.33
CA ILE A 49 -31.68 34.49 -18.39
C ILE A 49 -30.96 35.58 -17.59
N GLU A 50 -30.94 36.80 -18.11
CA GLU A 50 -30.60 37.99 -17.32
C GLU A 50 -31.81 38.37 -16.46
N GLU A 51 -31.92 37.73 -15.29
CA GLU A 51 -32.81 38.19 -14.25
C GLU A 51 -32.23 39.50 -13.66
N LYS A 52 -32.82 40.64 -14.05
CA LYS A 52 -32.57 41.92 -13.40
C LYS A 52 -33.10 41.85 -11.97
N ILE A 53 -32.21 41.54 -11.03
CA ILE A 53 -32.50 41.62 -9.60
C ILE A 53 -32.65 43.11 -9.24
N GLU A 54 -33.87 43.57 -9.00
CA GLU A 54 -34.11 44.83 -8.29
C GLU A 54 -33.53 44.68 -6.88
N PHE A 55 -32.47 45.43 -6.57
CA PHE A 55 -31.89 45.45 -5.23
C PHE A 55 -32.90 46.05 -4.25
N LYS A 56 -33.60 45.17 -3.53
CA LYS A 56 -34.37 45.53 -2.34
C LYS A 56 -33.42 46.26 -1.38
N LYS A 57 -33.71 47.53 -1.08
CA LYS A 57 -32.90 48.32 -0.13
C LYS A 57 -33.02 47.67 1.26
N ILE A 58 -31.95 47.01 1.68
CA ILE A 58 -31.87 46.33 2.97
C ILE A 58 -31.88 47.36 4.10
N THR A 59 -32.74 47.12 5.09
CA THR A 59 -32.91 48.03 6.24
C THR A 59 -31.94 47.71 7.37
N LYS A 60 -31.70 48.69 8.26
CA LYS A 60 -30.92 48.49 9.49
C LYS A 60 -31.46 47.33 10.32
N THR A 61 -32.78 47.25 10.47
CA THR A 61 -33.45 46.20 11.26
C THR A 61 -33.22 44.83 10.66
N GLU A 62 -33.29 44.68 9.33
CA GLU A 62 -32.95 43.42 8.67
C GLU A 62 -31.50 43.00 8.95
N ALA A 63 -30.54 43.94 8.86
CA ALA A 63 -29.14 43.65 9.17
C ALA A 63 -28.90 43.29 10.65
N GLN A 64 -29.60 43.94 11.59
CA GLN A 64 -29.53 43.59 13.02
C GLN A 64 -30.09 42.18 13.27
N ASN A 65 -31.23 41.86 12.68
CA ASN A 65 -31.82 40.53 12.79
C ASN A 65 -30.88 39.45 12.24
N SER A 66 -30.17 39.72 11.13
CA SER A 66 -29.17 38.79 10.59
C SER A 66 -27.97 38.58 11.52
N ILE A 67 -27.54 39.59 12.28
CA ILE A 67 -26.50 39.44 13.31
C ILE A 67 -27.02 38.57 14.46
N GLU A 68 -28.23 38.82 14.95
CA GLU A 68 -28.84 38.02 16.02
C GLU A 68 -29.01 36.55 15.60
N GLU A 69 -29.42 36.30 14.35
CA GLU A 69 -29.49 34.94 13.80
C GLU A 69 -28.09 34.29 13.73
N ALA A 70 -27.07 35.03 13.28
CA ALA A 70 -25.70 34.52 13.24
C ALA A 70 -25.14 34.21 14.64
N GLU A 71 -25.47 35.01 15.66
CA GLU A 71 -25.11 34.71 17.06
C GLU A 71 -25.71 33.40 17.53
N LYS A 72 -27.00 33.20 17.24
CA LYS A 72 -27.71 31.96 17.58
C LYS A 72 -27.10 30.75 16.89
N ILE A 73 -26.75 30.87 15.60
CA ILE A 73 -26.07 29.80 14.84
C ILE A 73 -24.75 29.41 15.52
N ILE A 74 -23.95 30.39 15.93
CA ILE A 74 -22.67 30.14 16.60
C ILE A 74 -22.86 29.49 17.98
N GLU A 75 -23.89 29.88 18.72
CA GLU A 75 -24.26 29.26 20.00
C GLU A 75 -24.67 27.79 19.80
N GLU A 76 -25.51 27.51 18.80
CA GLU A 76 -25.93 26.15 18.45
C GLU A 76 -24.72 25.29 18.07
N MET A 77 -23.83 25.79 17.20
CA MET A 77 -22.58 25.10 16.83
C MET A 77 -21.70 24.81 18.07
N SER A 78 -21.53 25.80 18.95
CA SER A 78 -20.73 25.65 20.16
C SER A 78 -21.34 24.62 21.12
N SER A 79 -22.68 24.56 21.22
CA SER A 79 -23.38 23.58 22.07
C SER A 79 -23.19 22.13 21.58
N GLN A 80 -22.93 21.95 20.29
CA GLN A 80 -22.68 20.66 19.65
C GLN A 80 -21.18 20.32 19.55
N ASN A 81 -20.30 21.10 20.21
CA ASN A 81 -18.84 20.97 20.14
C ASN A 81 -18.27 21.09 18.70
N MET A 82 -18.92 21.86 17.83
CA MET A 82 -18.41 22.12 16.48
C MET A 82 -17.39 23.27 16.49
N PRO A 83 -16.43 23.29 15.54
CA PRO A 83 -15.48 24.39 15.40
C PRO A 83 -16.22 25.69 15.10
N THR A 84 -15.87 26.76 15.83
CA THR A 84 -16.55 28.07 15.73
C THR A 84 -15.60 29.24 15.48
N ASN A 85 -14.31 28.99 15.25
CA ASN A 85 -13.30 30.05 15.22
C ASN A 85 -13.53 31.00 14.04
N TYR A 86 -13.63 30.46 12.83
CA TYR A 86 -13.83 31.25 11.62
C TYR A 86 -15.17 32.00 11.62
N VAL A 87 -16.25 31.36 12.07
CA VAL A 87 -17.57 32.02 12.13
C VAL A 87 -17.64 33.12 13.21
N LYS A 88 -16.89 32.98 14.31
CA LYS A 88 -16.74 34.05 15.31
C LYS A 88 -16.00 35.25 14.74
N ASP A 89 -14.94 35.03 13.96
CA ASP A 89 -14.23 36.11 13.28
C ASP A 89 -15.15 36.84 12.28
N LEU A 90 -15.92 36.10 11.48
CA LEU A 90 -16.93 36.68 10.59
C LEU A 90 -18.01 37.48 11.33
N LEU A 91 -18.43 37.03 12.52
CA LEU A 91 -19.40 37.75 13.34
C LEU A 91 -18.82 39.08 13.85
N ILE A 92 -17.54 39.10 14.25
CA ILE A 92 -16.85 40.33 14.65
C ILE A 92 -16.78 41.31 13.48
N ASP A 93 -16.48 40.82 12.28
CA ASP A 93 -16.49 41.64 11.06
C ASP A 93 -17.89 42.19 10.78
N ALA A 94 -18.94 41.35 10.85
CA ALA A 94 -20.32 41.77 10.65
C ALA A 94 -20.74 42.87 11.64
N LYS A 95 -20.39 42.72 12.92
CA LYS A 95 -20.63 43.72 13.99
C LYS A 95 -19.85 45.01 13.76
N THR A 96 -18.67 44.92 13.18
CA THR A 96 -17.87 46.10 12.82
C THR A 96 -18.51 46.83 11.64
N ILE A 97 -18.92 46.09 10.61
CA ILE A 97 -19.54 46.64 9.40
C ILE A 97 -20.88 47.29 9.70
N ILE A 98 -21.72 46.76 10.59
CA ILE A 98 -23.00 47.41 10.93
C ILE A 98 -22.77 48.78 11.59
N GLY A 99 -21.75 48.93 12.43
CA GLY A 99 -21.38 50.22 13.00
C GLY A 99 -20.81 51.20 11.96
N GLN A 100 -20.10 50.68 10.96
CA GLN A 100 -19.63 51.50 9.83
C GLN A 100 -20.78 51.93 8.91
N ALA A 101 -21.72 51.03 8.63
CA ALA A 101 -22.92 51.30 7.83
C ALA A 101 -23.83 52.32 8.52
N ASP A 102 -24.01 52.23 9.85
CA ASP A 102 -24.73 53.22 10.65
C ASP A 102 -24.13 54.63 10.47
N ASN A 103 -22.82 54.76 10.62
CA ASN A 103 -22.12 56.03 10.41
C ASN A 103 -22.19 56.48 8.94
N ALA A 104 -22.14 55.57 7.98
CA ALA A 104 -22.19 55.88 6.56
C ALA A 104 -23.57 56.44 6.16
N GLU A 105 -24.67 55.85 6.65
CA GLU A 105 -26.03 56.36 6.41
C GLU A 105 -26.24 57.76 7.01
N ILE A 106 -25.64 58.07 8.17
CA ILE A 106 -25.62 59.42 8.76
C ILE A 106 -24.91 60.40 7.84
N VAL A 107 -23.72 60.04 7.32
CA VAL A 107 -22.94 60.92 6.44
C VAL A 107 -23.60 61.11 5.07
N ARG A 108 -24.29 60.08 4.55
CA ARG A 108 -25.11 60.15 3.33
C ARG A 108 -26.36 61.02 3.49
N GLY A 109 -26.78 61.29 4.72
CA GLY A 109 -28.02 62.03 5.00
C GLY A 109 -29.29 61.19 4.80
N SER A 110 -29.16 59.86 4.81
CA SER A 110 -30.31 58.94 4.75
C SER A 110 -31.12 58.90 6.04
N VAL A 111 -30.55 59.40 7.14
CA VAL A 111 -31.12 59.41 8.49
C VAL A 111 -31.05 60.84 9.04
N GLU A 112 -32.09 61.28 9.73
CA GLU A 112 -32.07 62.57 10.43
C GLU A 112 -31.04 62.52 11.57
N ALA A 113 -30.00 63.34 11.47
CA ALA A 113 -28.91 63.41 12.44
C ALA A 113 -28.50 64.86 12.71
N THR A 114 -28.04 65.13 13.93
CA THR A 114 -27.51 66.43 14.33
C THR A 114 -26.15 66.71 13.67
N LYS A 115 -25.76 67.99 13.58
CA LYS A 115 -24.43 68.38 13.07
C LYS A 115 -23.28 67.73 13.86
N TYR A 116 -23.47 67.51 15.16
CA TYR A 116 -22.49 66.86 16.01
C TYR A 116 -22.33 65.38 15.64
N GLU A 117 -23.42 64.64 15.47
CA GLU A 117 -23.41 63.22 15.07
C GLU A 117 -22.78 63.03 13.69
N VAL A 118 -23.10 63.89 12.72
CA VAL A 118 -22.47 63.87 11.39
C VAL A 118 -20.95 64.09 11.49
N SER A 119 -20.49 64.98 12.39
CA SER A 119 -19.06 65.19 12.61
C SER A 119 -18.38 63.96 13.23
N GLN A 120 -19.03 63.32 14.21
CA GLN A 120 -18.50 62.11 14.84
C GLN A 120 -18.43 60.94 13.86
N ALA A 121 -19.48 60.74 13.06
CA ALA A 121 -19.52 59.71 12.02
C ALA A 121 -18.39 59.88 10.99
N LYS A 122 -18.11 61.13 10.55
CA LYS A 122 -16.97 61.42 9.65
C LYS A 122 -15.61 61.10 10.27
N ILE A 123 -15.44 61.36 11.56
CA ILE A 123 -14.21 61.02 12.28
C ILE A 123 -14.04 59.49 12.35
N ALA A 124 -15.11 58.78 12.72
CA ALA A 124 -15.11 57.31 12.81
C ALA A 124 -14.79 56.63 11.47
N LEU A 125 -15.22 57.22 10.36
CA LEU A 125 -15.01 56.68 9.01
C LEU A 125 -13.76 57.23 8.29
N SER A 126 -12.96 58.07 8.96
CA SER A 126 -11.86 58.83 8.34
C SER A 126 -10.76 57.98 7.69
N LEU A 127 -10.61 56.72 8.11
CA LEU A 127 -9.58 55.79 7.63
C LEU A 127 -10.12 54.70 6.70
N ILE A 128 -11.42 54.74 6.35
CA ILE A 128 -12.12 53.64 5.68
C ILE A 128 -12.88 54.19 4.47
N ASN A 129 -12.91 53.42 3.37
CA ASN A 129 -13.73 53.76 2.22
C ASN A 129 -15.20 53.42 2.47
N TRP A 130 -15.90 54.35 3.12
CA TRP A 130 -17.29 54.16 3.58
C TRP A 130 -18.34 54.34 2.49
N GLU A 131 -17.99 54.91 1.33
CA GLU A 131 -18.96 55.25 0.27
C GLU A 131 -19.76 54.02 -0.20
N ASN A 132 -19.11 52.86 -0.22
CA ASN A 132 -19.69 51.59 -0.66
C ASN A 132 -20.11 50.65 0.48
N ILE A 133 -20.13 51.10 1.74
CA ILE A 133 -20.50 50.26 2.88
C ILE A 133 -22.00 50.37 3.14
N PHE A 134 -22.71 49.25 3.03
CA PHE A 134 -24.15 49.19 3.18
C PHE A 134 -24.57 48.08 4.14
N TYR A 135 -25.81 48.12 4.63
CA TYR A 135 -26.39 47.04 5.42
C TYR A 135 -26.44 45.69 4.68
N SER A 136 -26.40 45.69 3.34
CA SER A 136 -26.26 44.47 2.55
C SER A 136 -24.97 43.72 2.80
N ASP A 137 -23.89 44.43 3.14
CA ASP A 137 -22.60 43.79 3.43
C ASP A 137 -22.69 42.97 4.72
N VAL A 138 -23.44 43.46 5.72
CA VAL A 138 -23.71 42.73 6.97
C VAL A 138 -24.44 41.41 6.67
N ILE A 139 -25.46 41.45 5.81
CA ILE A 139 -26.19 40.24 5.40
C ILE A 139 -25.24 39.27 4.69
N SER A 140 -24.34 39.77 3.84
CA SER A 140 -23.34 38.91 3.19
C SER A 140 -22.44 38.17 4.19
N TYR A 141 -22.05 38.80 5.30
CA TYR A 141 -21.31 38.12 6.37
C TYR A 141 -22.17 37.10 7.12
N ALA A 142 -23.44 37.43 7.42
CA ALA A 142 -24.37 36.48 8.04
C ALA A 142 -24.61 35.25 7.15
N ASP A 143 -24.75 35.44 5.84
CA ASP A 143 -24.87 34.36 4.86
C ASP A 143 -23.61 33.49 4.83
N LYS A 144 -22.41 34.09 4.91
CA LYS A 144 -21.15 33.32 5.01
C LYS A 144 -21.09 32.48 6.28
N ILE A 145 -21.57 33.01 7.42
CA ILE A 145 -21.63 32.27 8.69
C ILE A 145 -22.58 31.07 8.54
N LYS A 146 -23.76 31.28 7.97
CA LYS A 146 -24.73 30.23 7.71
C LYS A 146 -24.19 29.15 6.77
N ASN A 147 -23.64 29.53 5.63
CA ASN A 147 -23.03 28.58 4.68
C ASN A 147 -21.92 27.77 5.35
N ARG A 148 -21.08 28.43 6.16
CA ARG A 148 -20.02 27.74 6.90
C ARG A 148 -20.59 26.76 7.93
N GLN A 149 -21.67 27.11 8.61
CA GLN A 149 -22.34 26.19 9.53
C GLN A 149 -22.85 24.95 8.79
N GLU A 150 -23.50 25.13 7.64
CA GLU A 150 -23.97 24.02 6.80
C GLU A 150 -22.81 23.09 6.39
N GLU A 151 -21.67 23.64 5.96
CA GLU A 151 -20.45 22.88 5.65
C GLU A 151 -19.94 22.09 6.86
N THR A 152 -19.86 22.73 8.03
CA THR A 152 -19.38 22.10 9.27
C THR A 152 -20.29 20.95 9.70
N VAL A 153 -21.61 21.13 9.64
CA VAL A 153 -22.59 20.09 10.01
C VAL A 153 -22.47 18.88 9.07
N LEU A 154 -22.41 19.11 7.76
CA LEU A 154 -22.26 18.03 6.78
C LEU A 154 -20.97 17.23 7.02
N LEU A 155 -19.87 17.91 7.33
CA LEU A 155 -18.60 17.27 7.58
C LEU A 155 -18.58 16.50 8.90
N TYR A 156 -19.21 17.05 9.94
CA TYR A 156 -19.40 16.38 11.22
C TYR A 156 -20.18 15.07 11.07
N ASP A 157 -21.28 15.10 10.32
CA ASP A 157 -22.09 13.91 10.05
C ASP A 157 -21.27 12.83 9.32
N LYS A 158 -20.47 13.22 8.32
CA LYS A 158 -19.57 12.29 7.61
C LYS A 158 -18.58 11.63 8.57
N LEU A 159 -17.91 12.41 9.44
CA LEU A 159 -16.96 11.89 10.42
C LEU A 159 -17.63 10.91 11.39
N SER A 160 -18.79 11.29 11.92
CA SER A 160 -19.56 10.47 12.87
C SER A 160 -19.99 9.13 12.25
N ILE A 161 -20.43 9.15 10.98
CA ILE A 161 -20.77 7.94 10.22
C ILE A 161 -19.54 7.04 10.07
N GLU A 162 -18.40 7.55 9.63
CA GLU A 162 -17.20 6.72 9.45
C GLU A 162 -16.67 6.15 10.77
N GLU A 163 -16.68 6.95 11.84
CA GLU A 163 -16.29 6.50 13.18
C GLU A 163 -17.19 5.36 13.69
N SER A 164 -18.50 5.48 13.49
CA SER A 164 -19.45 4.45 13.91
C SER A 164 -19.21 3.11 13.19
N LYS A 165 -18.83 3.16 11.90
CA LYS A 165 -18.52 1.95 11.11
C LYS A 165 -17.27 1.24 11.63
N ILE A 166 -16.23 1.98 12.04
CA ILE A 166 -15.02 1.40 12.63
C ILE A 166 -15.37 0.71 13.96
N LYS A 167 -16.03 1.45 14.87
CA LYS A 167 -16.44 0.92 16.18
C LYS A 167 -17.31 -0.33 16.08
N GLN A 168 -18.23 -0.36 15.11
CA GLN A 168 -19.04 -1.55 14.86
C GLN A 168 -18.18 -2.75 14.45
N LYS A 169 -17.20 -2.54 13.56
CA LYS A 169 -16.28 -3.60 13.12
C LYS A 169 -15.40 -4.12 14.27
N GLU A 170 -14.94 -3.23 15.16
CA GLU A 170 -14.19 -3.60 16.37
C GLU A 170 -15.02 -4.47 17.33
N ILE A 171 -16.30 -4.13 17.53
CA ILE A 171 -17.20 -4.94 18.37
C ILE A 171 -17.46 -6.33 17.75
N GLU A 172 -17.61 -6.41 16.42
CA GLU A 172 -17.75 -7.68 15.70
C GLU A 172 -16.50 -8.58 15.83
N LEU A 173 -15.31 -7.97 15.94
CA LEU A 173 -14.04 -8.67 16.16
C LEU A 173 -13.96 -9.29 17.56
N GLU A 174 -14.35 -8.54 18.60
CA GLU A 174 -14.28 -9.01 20.00
C GLU A 174 -15.29 -10.14 20.31
N GLY A 175 -16.45 -10.13 19.64
CA GLY A 175 -17.52 -11.11 19.86
C GLY A 175 -17.27 -12.51 19.27
N ASN A 176 -16.27 -12.68 18.40
CA ASN A 176 -16.16 -13.85 17.52
C ASN A 176 -14.88 -14.67 17.76
N ILE A 177 -14.77 -15.29 18.94
CA ILE A 177 -13.57 -16.04 19.41
C ILE A 177 -13.27 -17.31 18.56
N PHE A 178 -14.18 -17.78 17.71
CA PHE A 178 -14.09 -19.11 17.06
C PHE A 178 -14.05 -19.14 15.53
N THR A 179 -14.09 -18.00 14.85
CA THR A 179 -13.92 -17.93 13.39
C THR A 179 -12.74 -17.04 13.05
N SER A 180 -12.05 -17.30 11.92
CA SER A 180 -10.86 -16.56 11.51
C SER A 180 -11.06 -15.06 11.72
N PRO A 181 -10.09 -14.34 12.34
CA PRO A 181 -10.29 -12.94 12.69
C PRO A 181 -10.74 -12.18 11.43
N PRO A 182 -11.89 -11.49 11.46
CA PRO A 182 -12.19 -10.46 10.46
C PRO A 182 -10.96 -9.55 10.33
N SER A 183 -10.71 -9.01 9.14
CA SER A 183 -9.56 -8.11 8.99
C SER A 183 -9.71 -6.92 9.95
N GLU A 184 -8.74 -6.77 10.85
CA GLU A 184 -8.57 -5.53 11.60
C GLU A 184 -8.35 -4.41 10.57
N ILE A 185 -9.08 -3.30 10.68
CA ILE A 185 -8.75 -2.11 9.88
C ILE A 185 -7.31 -1.74 10.24
N SER A 186 -6.46 -1.51 9.23
CA SER A 186 -5.04 -1.26 9.50
C SER A 186 -4.89 -0.06 10.45
N SER A 187 -3.91 -0.09 11.35
CA SER A 187 -3.62 1.04 12.24
C SER A 187 -3.41 2.35 11.47
N THR A 188 -2.79 2.25 10.29
CA THR A 188 -2.60 3.38 9.36
C THR A 188 -3.92 3.99 8.89
N THR A 189 -4.96 3.17 8.73
CA THR A 189 -6.28 3.62 8.28
C THR A 189 -7.04 4.30 9.40
N GLN A 190 -6.84 3.86 10.66
CA GLN A 190 -7.35 4.57 11.84
C GLN A 190 -6.66 5.92 12.04
N GLU A 191 -5.35 6.00 11.81
CA GLU A 191 -4.57 7.24 11.90
C GLU A 191 -5.13 8.35 10.97
N ILE A 192 -5.48 8.02 9.73
CA ILE A 192 -6.05 9.00 8.78
C ILE A 192 -7.38 9.58 9.28
N LEU A 193 -8.25 8.74 9.87
CA LEU A 193 -9.51 9.24 10.43
C LEU A 193 -9.28 10.16 11.64
N GLU A 194 -8.29 9.83 12.47
CA GLU A 194 -7.93 10.67 13.61
C GLU A 194 -7.34 12.01 13.17
N GLU A 195 -6.49 12.02 12.13
CA GLU A 195 -6.00 13.26 11.52
C GLU A 195 -7.15 14.11 10.95
N ALA A 196 -8.17 13.49 10.34
CA ALA A 196 -9.35 14.19 9.86
C ALA A 196 -10.12 14.89 11.00
N LYS A 197 -10.24 14.24 12.16
CA LYS A 197 -10.86 14.83 13.35
C LYS A 197 -10.05 16.01 13.88
N ILE A 198 -8.73 15.86 13.97
CA ILE A 198 -7.84 16.94 14.41
C ILE A 198 -7.95 18.14 13.46
N ALA A 199 -8.00 17.91 12.15
CA ALA A 199 -8.19 18.96 11.16
C ALA A 199 -9.57 19.64 11.31
N PHE A 200 -10.63 18.86 11.56
CA PHE A 200 -11.97 19.36 11.80
C PHE A 200 -12.04 20.25 13.04
N GLU A 201 -11.52 19.78 14.18
CA GLU A 201 -11.47 20.54 15.44
C GLU A 201 -10.65 21.83 15.31
N ALA A 202 -9.63 21.82 14.45
CA ALA A 202 -8.82 22.99 14.11
C ALA A 202 -9.50 23.95 13.11
N ASP A 203 -10.78 23.75 12.75
CA ASP A 203 -11.54 24.54 11.76
C ASP A 203 -10.96 24.50 10.33
N ARG A 204 -10.14 23.48 10.03
CA ARG A 204 -9.55 23.24 8.71
C ARG A 204 -10.42 22.29 7.90
N LEU A 205 -11.67 22.70 7.62
CA LEU A 205 -12.69 21.81 7.03
C LEU A 205 -12.29 21.23 5.65
N THR A 206 -11.59 21.98 4.80
CA THR A 206 -11.13 21.46 3.50
C THR A 206 -10.13 20.32 3.66
N GLU A 207 -9.21 20.43 4.62
CA GLU A 207 -8.23 19.39 4.91
C GLU A 207 -8.91 18.16 5.51
N ALA A 208 -9.85 18.37 6.43
CA ALA A 208 -10.65 17.31 7.01
C ALA A 208 -11.48 16.54 5.95
N GLU A 209 -12.12 17.22 5.00
CA GLU A 209 -12.84 16.56 3.90
C GLU A 209 -11.90 15.71 3.03
N ILE A 210 -10.72 16.22 2.68
CA ILE A 210 -9.72 15.48 1.91
C ILE A 210 -9.29 14.21 2.64
N LEU A 211 -9.02 14.31 3.96
CA LEU A 211 -8.61 13.17 4.78
C LEU A 211 -9.72 12.13 4.92
N ILE A 212 -11.00 12.53 4.98
CA ILE A 212 -12.13 11.60 4.99
C ILE A 212 -12.24 10.83 3.66
N ASP A 213 -12.06 11.52 2.53
CA ASP A 213 -12.09 10.88 1.22
C ASP A 213 -10.90 9.93 1.04
N GLU A 214 -9.72 10.30 1.52
CA GLU A 214 -8.56 9.42 1.56
C GLU A 214 -8.82 8.19 2.44
N PHE A 215 -9.35 8.39 3.64
CA PHE A 215 -9.76 7.31 4.54
C PHE A 215 -10.72 6.33 3.83
N ARG A 216 -11.77 6.83 3.18
CA ARG A 216 -12.74 6.00 2.46
C ARG A 216 -12.09 5.19 1.36
N LYS A 217 -11.22 5.80 0.58
CA LYS A 217 -10.48 5.14 -0.49
C LYS A 217 -9.62 4.00 0.05
N VAL A 218 -8.86 4.25 1.12
CA VAL A 218 -8.02 3.23 1.77
C VAL A 218 -8.88 2.09 2.32
N VAL A 219 -10.00 2.39 2.98
CA VAL A 219 -10.95 1.37 3.46
C VAL A 219 -11.54 0.53 2.32
N GLU A 220 -11.88 1.14 1.19
CA GLU A 220 -12.36 0.41 0.01
C GLU A 220 -11.29 -0.51 -0.58
N GLU A 221 -10.04 -0.05 -0.65
CA GLU A 221 -8.90 -0.85 -1.09
C GLU A 221 -8.67 -2.05 -0.16
N GLU A 222 -8.69 -1.85 1.16
CA GLU A 222 -8.57 -2.93 2.14
C GLU A 222 -9.70 -3.95 1.99
N LYS A 223 -10.96 -3.50 1.85
CA LYS A 223 -12.12 -4.37 1.63
C LYS A 223 -12.01 -5.15 0.33
N ALA A 224 -11.51 -4.54 -0.74
CA ALA A 224 -11.30 -5.20 -2.03
C ALA A 224 -10.21 -6.28 -1.92
N GLN A 225 -9.12 -5.99 -1.20
CA GLN A 225 -8.06 -6.96 -0.94
C GLN A 225 -8.57 -8.13 -0.08
N GLU A 226 -9.33 -7.85 0.99
CA GLU A 226 -9.93 -8.88 1.82
C GLU A 226 -10.92 -9.76 1.04
N SER A 227 -11.76 -9.15 0.20
CA SER A 227 -12.69 -9.87 -0.67
C SER A 227 -11.93 -10.77 -1.67
N THR A 228 -10.80 -10.29 -2.19
CA THR A 228 -9.94 -11.07 -3.09
C THR A 228 -9.29 -12.24 -2.34
N ILE A 229 -8.72 -11.99 -1.16
CA ILE A 229 -8.07 -13.02 -0.34
C ILE A 229 -9.08 -14.06 0.13
N SER A 230 -10.26 -13.65 0.59
CA SER A 230 -11.33 -14.56 1.01
C SER A 230 -11.88 -15.38 -0.16
N GLY A 231 -12.00 -14.77 -1.35
CA GLY A 231 -12.29 -15.46 -2.60
C GLY A 231 -11.24 -16.52 -2.94
N ILE A 232 -9.95 -16.17 -2.86
CA ILE A 232 -8.83 -17.12 -3.07
C ILE A 232 -8.84 -18.23 -2.02
N LYS A 233 -9.02 -17.91 -0.74
CA LYS A 233 -9.06 -18.89 0.37
C LYS A 233 -10.21 -19.87 0.18
N SER A 234 -11.38 -19.37 -0.18
CA SER A 234 -12.56 -20.20 -0.46
C SER A 234 -12.37 -21.04 -1.72
N GLY A 235 -11.81 -20.46 -2.78
CA GLY A 235 -11.47 -21.16 -4.02
C GLY A 235 -10.43 -22.26 -3.80
N ALA A 236 -9.38 -21.98 -3.04
CA ALA A 236 -8.36 -22.96 -2.65
C ALA A 236 -8.98 -24.10 -1.82
N LYS A 237 -9.77 -23.77 -0.78
CA LYS A 237 -10.47 -24.78 0.03
C LYS A 237 -11.33 -25.70 -0.85
N ASN A 238 -12.12 -25.12 -1.75
CA ASN A 238 -12.96 -25.87 -2.67
C ASN A 238 -12.13 -26.71 -3.66
N PHE A 239 -11.01 -26.19 -4.15
CA PHE A 239 -10.08 -26.92 -5.02
C PHE A 239 -9.51 -28.16 -4.32
N PHE A 240 -8.99 -28.00 -3.10
CA PHE A 240 -8.47 -29.13 -2.32
C PHE A 240 -9.57 -30.15 -2.01
N GLN A 241 -10.76 -29.69 -1.61
CA GLN A 241 -11.88 -30.59 -1.31
C GLN A 241 -12.36 -31.37 -2.54
N ARG A 242 -12.36 -30.76 -3.72
CA ARG A 242 -12.77 -31.43 -4.96
C ARG A 242 -11.69 -32.36 -5.53
N TYR A 243 -10.41 -31.98 -5.42
CA TYR A 243 -9.31 -32.66 -6.12
C TYR A 243 -8.32 -33.41 -5.19
N TRP A 244 -8.66 -33.64 -3.92
CA TRP A 244 -7.75 -34.28 -2.96
C TRP A 244 -7.21 -35.65 -3.42
N ILE A 245 -8.03 -36.47 -4.09
CA ILE A 245 -7.57 -37.78 -4.63
C ILE A 245 -6.52 -37.59 -5.73
N HIS A 246 -6.72 -36.61 -6.63
CA HIS A 246 -5.76 -36.34 -7.70
C HIS A 246 -4.45 -35.80 -7.14
N LEU A 247 -4.51 -34.97 -6.09
CA LEU A 247 -3.32 -34.49 -5.38
C LEU A 247 -2.53 -35.63 -4.73
N ILE A 248 -3.21 -36.64 -4.16
CA ILE A 248 -2.54 -37.83 -3.61
C ILE A 248 -1.85 -38.64 -4.73
N ILE A 249 -2.52 -38.85 -5.86
CA ILE A 249 -1.93 -39.56 -7.00
C ILE A 249 -0.70 -38.81 -7.54
N LEU A 250 -0.81 -37.47 -7.66
CA LEU A 250 0.30 -36.62 -8.08
C LEU A 250 1.47 -36.69 -7.09
N ALA A 251 1.21 -36.61 -5.78
CA ALA A 251 2.22 -36.72 -4.74
C ALA A 251 2.94 -38.07 -4.79
N PHE A 252 2.20 -39.16 -5.02
CA PHE A 252 2.75 -40.49 -5.23
C PHE A 252 3.66 -40.52 -6.48
N LEU A 253 3.21 -39.97 -7.60
CA LEU A 253 4.00 -39.91 -8.83
C LEU A 253 5.30 -39.11 -8.63
N ILE A 254 5.25 -37.97 -7.95
CA ILE A 254 6.42 -37.16 -7.59
C ILE A 254 7.38 -37.95 -6.69
N TYR A 255 6.87 -38.67 -5.69
CA TYR A 255 7.70 -39.49 -4.81
C TYR A 255 8.46 -40.58 -5.58
N PHE A 256 7.77 -41.32 -6.45
CA PHE A 256 8.39 -42.41 -7.23
C PHE A 256 9.40 -41.89 -8.24
N THR A 257 9.05 -40.84 -8.99
CA THR A 257 9.95 -40.21 -9.96
C THR A 257 11.16 -39.59 -9.26
N GLY A 258 10.94 -38.87 -8.15
CA GLY A 258 12.00 -38.28 -7.33
C GLY A 258 12.98 -39.33 -6.80
N ARG A 259 12.48 -40.47 -6.29
CA ARG A 259 13.31 -41.59 -5.84
C ARG A 259 14.17 -42.17 -6.96
N PHE A 260 13.63 -42.30 -8.17
CA PHE A 260 14.38 -42.81 -9.32
C PHE A 260 15.49 -41.84 -9.76
N ILE A 261 15.14 -40.55 -9.84
CA ILE A 261 16.05 -39.46 -10.18
C ILE A 261 17.21 -39.40 -9.17
N TYR A 262 16.89 -39.40 -7.86
CA TYR A 262 17.89 -39.37 -6.78
C TYR A 262 18.92 -40.50 -6.91
N LYS A 263 18.47 -41.75 -7.10
CA LYS A 263 19.37 -42.91 -7.27
C LYS A 263 20.28 -42.76 -8.51
N LYS A 264 19.74 -42.26 -9.61
CA LYS A 264 20.50 -42.04 -10.85
C LYS A 264 21.58 -40.96 -10.65
N PHE A 265 21.23 -39.87 -9.96
CA PHE A 265 22.17 -38.81 -9.62
C PHE A 265 23.26 -39.28 -8.66
N GLU A 266 22.92 -39.99 -7.58
CA GLU A 266 23.90 -40.50 -6.63
C GLU A 266 24.93 -41.42 -7.32
N LYS A 267 24.45 -42.34 -8.17
CA LYS A 267 25.33 -43.21 -8.98
C LYS A 267 26.27 -42.41 -9.87
N ARG A 268 25.77 -41.36 -10.52
CA ARG A 268 26.58 -40.49 -11.39
C ARG A 268 27.64 -39.73 -10.60
N ILE A 269 27.29 -39.20 -9.44
CA ILE A 269 28.21 -38.47 -8.55
C ILE A 269 29.35 -39.38 -8.11
N ILE A 270 29.04 -40.59 -7.62
CA ILE A 270 30.07 -41.52 -7.15
C ILE A 270 30.96 -42.00 -8.31
N LYS A 271 30.39 -42.30 -9.47
CA LYS A 271 31.17 -42.68 -10.67
C LYS A 271 32.14 -41.57 -11.08
N ASN A 272 31.69 -40.32 -11.06
CA ASN A 272 32.55 -39.17 -11.33
C ASN A 272 33.65 -39.03 -10.27
N LYS A 273 33.32 -39.20 -8.99
CA LYS A 273 34.31 -39.14 -7.90
C LYS A 273 35.40 -40.21 -8.05
N ILE A 274 35.03 -41.45 -8.39
CA ILE A 274 35.99 -42.54 -8.68
C ILE A 274 36.87 -42.18 -9.89
N LYS A 275 36.27 -41.67 -10.98
CA LYS A 275 37.03 -41.24 -12.17
C LYS A 275 38.05 -40.16 -11.81
N THR A 276 37.65 -39.16 -11.02
CA THR A 276 38.54 -38.08 -10.56
C THR A 276 39.64 -38.62 -9.65
N MET A 277 39.36 -39.55 -8.74
CA MET A 277 40.39 -40.16 -7.89
C MET A 277 41.42 -40.97 -8.69
N ASN A 278 40.96 -41.74 -9.68
CA ASN A 278 41.86 -42.47 -10.57
C ASN A 278 42.75 -41.52 -11.40
N ALA A 279 42.19 -40.42 -11.92
CA ALA A 279 42.96 -39.40 -12.60
C ALA A 279 44.01 -38.76 -11.67
N LYS A 280 43.62 -38.40 -10.44
CA LYS A 280 44.55 -37.88 -9.41
C LYS A 280 45.67 -38.87 -9.09
N LYS A 281 45.36 -40.16 -8.97
CA LYS A 281 46.37 -41.23 -8.72
C LYS A 281 47.41 -41.29 -9.84
N ILE A 282 46.98 -41.20 -11.10
CA ILE A 282 47.87 -41.19 -12.27
C ILE A 282 48.79 -39.97 -12.22
N VAL A 283 48.23 -38.78 -11.97
CA VAL A 283 49.00 -37.53 -11.85
C VAL A 283 50.04 -37.61 -10.72
N LEU A 284 49.64 -38.05 -9.51
CA LEU A 284 50.56 -38.20 -8.37
C LEU A 284 51.68 -39.20 -8.66
N THR A 285 51.37 -40.30 -9.34
CA THR A 285 52.37 -41.30 -9.74
C THR A 285 53.38 -40.70 -10.72
N ASN A 286 52.93 -39.88 -11.67
CA ASN A 286 53.82 -39.18 -12.61
C ASN A 286 54.67 -38.11 -11.90
N LEU A 287 54.11 -37.39 -10.92
CA LEU A 287 54.85 -36.42 -10.11
C LEU A 287 55.93 -37.08 -9.25
N ILE A 288 55.64 -38.25 -8.67
CA ILE A 288 56.63 -39.07 -7.94
C ILE A 288 57.79 -39.43 -8.87
N LYS A 289 57.51 -39.98 -10.06
CA LYS A 289 58.54 -40.35 -11.03
C LYS A 289 59.40 -39.16 -11.45
N LYS A 290 58.76 -38.03 -11.78
CA LYS A 290 59.45 -36.79 -12.17
C LYS A 290 60.33 -36.26 -11.03
N THR A 291 59.82 -36.26 -9.80
CA THR A 291 60.55 -35.80 -8.61
C THR A 291 61.74 -36.70 -8.30
N GLN A 292 61.61 -38.02 -8.50
CA GLN A 292 62.75 -38.95 -8.40
C GLN A 292 63.81 -38.67 -9.47
N GLU A 293 63.40 -38.43 -10.72
CA GLU A 293 64.31 -38.08 -11.81
C GLU A 293 65.07 -36.77 -11.54
N ASP A 294 64.35 -35.72 -11.13
CA ASP A 294 64.90 -34.40 -10.87
C ASP A 294 65.89 -34.41 -9.67
N HIS A 295 65.68 -35.29 -8.69
CA HIS A 295 66.60 -35.46 -7.57
C HIS A 295 67.80 -36.35 -7.93
N PHE A 296 67.56 -37.58 -8.39
CA PHE A 296 68.62 -38.58 -8.54
C PHE A 296 69.42 -38.49 -9.84
N LYS A 297 68.80 -38.01 -10.92
CA LYS A 297 69.48 -37.91 -12.23
C LYS A 297 69.99 -36.50 -12.50
N LYS A 298 69.16 -35.50 -12.26
CA LYS A 298 69.46 -34.11 -12.63
C LYS A 298 70.08 -33.30 -11.48
N ASN A 299 69.96 -33.77 -10.25
CA ASN A 299 70.40 -33.07 -9.04
C ASN A 299 69.88 -31.63 -8.91
N ILE A 300 68.67 -31.35 -9.44
CA ILE A 300 68.08 -30.00 -9.47
C ILE A 300 67.41 -29.64 -8.14
N ILE A 301 66.94 -30.65 -7.39
CA ILE A 301 66.24 -30.45 -6.12
C ILE A 301 67.04 -31.00 -4.94
N SER A 302 67.08 -30.24 -3.85
CA SER A 302 67.76 -30.65 -2.62
C SER A 302 67.06 -31.83 -1.95
N GLY A 303 67.81 -32.64 -1.19
CA GLY A 303 67.28 -33.81 -0.49
C GLY A 303 66.11 -33.48 0.46
N PHE A 304 66.16 -32.30 1.10
CA PHE A 304 65.06 -31.83 1.95
C PHE A 304 63.77 -31.58 1.16
N VAL A 305 63.86 -30.86 0.02
CA VAL A 305 62.71 -30.58 -0.87
C VAL A 305 62.16 -31.88 -1.47
N TYR A 306 63.04 -32.80 -1.85
CA TYR A 306 62.65 -34.13 -2.31
C TYR A 306 61.82 -34.88 -1.26
N LYS A 307 62.28 -34.93 -0.01
CA LYS A 307 61.58 -35.61 1.09
C LYS A 307 60.20 -35.01 1.34
N ILE A 308 60.07 -33.69 1.36
CA ILE A 308 58.78 -33.00 1.52
C ILE A 308 57.81 -33.40 0.39
N ARG A 309 58.22 -33.21 -0.88
CA ARG A 309 57.36 -33.53 -2.03
C ARG A 309 56.96 -35.01 -2.05
N MET A 310 57.90 -35.90 -1.77
CA MET A 310 57.66 -37.33 -1.73
C MET A 310 56.65 -37.72 -0.65
N ASN A 311 56.76 -37.13 0.55
CA ASN A 311 55.80 -37.37 1.62
C ASN A 311 54.39 -36.90 1.21
N THR A 312 54.25 -35.67 0.70
CA THR A 312 52.96 -35.14 0.25
C THR A 312 52.33 -36.01 -0.84
N TYR A 313 53.10 -36.50 -1.80
CA TYR A 313 52.55 -37.36 -2.86
C TYR A 313 52.18 -38.76 -2.34
N LYS A 314 52.98 -39.32 -1.44
CA LYS A 314 52.68 -40.62 -0.80
C LYS A 314 51.41 -40.55 0.04
N GLU A 315 51.24 -39.49 0.83
CA GLU A 315 50.02 -39.21 1.59
C GLU A 315 48.81 -39.14 0.67
N GLY A 316 48.89 -38.37 -0.43
CA GLY A 316 47.81 -38.29 -1.42
C GLY A 316 47.44 -39.63 -2.06
N ILE A 317 48.43 -40.48 -2.35
CA ILE A 317 48.19 -41.84 -2.85
C ILE A 317 47.54 -42.72 -1.77
N GLN A 318 47.98 -42.59 -0.52
CA GLN A 318 47.42 -43.35 0.61
C GLN A 318 45.96 -43.00 0.86
N THR A 319 45.60 -41.71 0.85
CA THR A 319 44.20 -41.26 0.96
C THR A 319 43.35 -41.82 -0.18
N ILE A 320 43.84 -41.77 -1.43
CA ILE A 320 43.12 -42.35 -2.58
C ILE A 320 42.95 -43.88 -2.39
N LYS A 321 43.99 -44.58 -1.92
CA LYS A 321 43.94 -46.03 -1.69
C LYS A 321 42.94 -46.42 -0.61
N GLN A 322 42.69 -45.56 0.37
CA GLN A 322 41.69 -45.76 1.42
C GLN A 322 40.27 -45.43 0.95
N GLU A 323 40.06 -44.31 0.26
CA GLU A 323 38.72 -43.85 -0.12
C GLU A 323 38.13 -44.58 -1.35
N LEU A 324 38.97 -44.92 -2.31
CA LEU A 324 38.54 -45.54 -3.57
C LEU A 324 37.77 -46.87 -3.38
N PRO A 325 38.23 -47.84 -2.55
CA PRO A 325 37.46 -49.06 -2.32
C PRO A 325 36.10 -48.77 -1.65
N VAL A 326 36.00 -47.77 -0.78
CA VAL A 326 34.73 -47.38 -0.14
C VAL A 326 33.75 -46.83 -1.19
N LEU A 327 34.23 -45.99 -2.11
CA LEU A 327 33.41 -45.45 -3.18
C LEU A 327 32.99 -46.52 -4.20
N GLU A 328 33.88 -47.46 -4.52
CA GLU A 328 33.57 -48.60 -5.39
C GLU A 328 32.52 -49.52 -4.77
N LEU A 329 32.65 -49.82 -3.47
CA LEU A 329 31.65 -50.58 -2.72
C LEU A 329 30.30 -49.85 -2.70
N ARG A 330 30.29 -48.53 -2.48
CA ARG A 330 29.06 -47.72 -2.51
C ARG A 330 28.42 -47.71 -3.90
N LEU A 331 29.22 -47.53 -4.95
CA LEU A 331 28.73 -47.60 -6.35
C LEU A 331 28.14 -48.97 -6.66
N ARG A 332 28.79 -50.04 -6.21
CA ARG A 332 28.33 -51.42 -6.39
C ARG A 332 26.97 -51.65 -5.71
N LYS A 333 26.82 -51.21 -4.45
CA LYS A 333 25.54 -51.26 -3.72
C LYS A 333 24.43 -50.52 -4.47
N LEU A 334 24.71 -49.34 -5.00
CA LEU A 334 23.74 -48.54 -5.76
C LEU A 334 23.42 -49.11 -7.14
N SER A 335 24.34 -49.88 -7.74
CA SER A 335 24.15 -50.52 -9.04
C SER A 335 23.31 -51.80 -9.00
N GLY A 336 22.91 -52.28 -7.82
CA GLY A 336 22.10 -53.50 -7.65
C GLY A 336 22.86 -54.81 -7.92
N ASN A 337 24.16 -54.76 -8.19
CA ASN A 337 24.93 -55.92 -8.63
C ASN A 337 25.46 -56.73 -7.43
N LYS A 338 24.61 -57.57 -6.84
CA LYS A 338 24.90 -58.51 -5.73
C LYS A 338 25.71 -59.76 -6.14
N LYS A 339 26.63 -59.69 -7.11
CA LYS A 339 27.52 -60.86 -7.35
C LYS A 339 28.50 -61.00 -6.18
N LYS A 340 28.60 -62.21 -5.62
CA LYS A 340 29.38 -62.60 -4.44
C LYS A 340 30.86 -62.18 -4.55
N LEU A 341 31.43 -61.61 -3.49
CA LEU A 341 32.87 -61.64 -3.26
C LEU A 341 33.24 -63.11 -3.03
N LYS A 342 33.81 -63.78 -4.03
CA LYS A 342 34.64 -64.95 -3.73
C LYS A 342 35.85 -64.39 -3.00
N LYS A 343 35.98 -64.81 -1.74
CA LYS A 343 37.11 -64.54 -0.85
C LYS A 343 38.43 -64.88 -1.55
#